data_AF-A0A537AYJ7-F1
#
_entry.id   AF-A0A537AYJ7-F1
#
_cell.length_a   1.000
_cell.length_b   1.000
_cell.length_c   1.000
_cell.angle_alpha   90.00
_cell.angle_beta   90.00
_cell.angle_gamma   90.00
#
_symmetry.space_group_name_H-M   'P 1'
#
loop_
_entity.id
_entity.type
_entity.pdbx_description
1 polymer ?
#
loop_
_entity_poly.entity_id
_entity_poly.type
_entity_poly.pdbx_seq_one_letter_code
_entity_poly.pdbx_strand_id
1 'polypeptide(L)'
;MTHQVTIRNTGHRFPAQDGSTILQSALDAGLVLPYGCRDGACGSCKGKLVDGRIGYGRYSEKALTAQEREQGYALFCQAKPLSDVVIEAREVRKAGDIQVRKLPARVQKLERAADDAMIVYLKLPANERLMFLPGQYIDILLKDGTRRSFSMANAPHDDEYVQLHVRHVPGGAFTDHVFRTMKERDILRFEGPFGTFFLRDESDKPIVLVASGTGFAPIKALIEAAFKKGVARPMRLYWGARRPK
;
A
#
# COMPACT_ATOMS: atom_id res chain seq x y z
N MET A 1 -27.41 -4.31 -5.53
CA MET A 1 -28.03 -4.04 -4.21
C MET A 1 -27.00 -3.36 -3.30
N THR A 2 -27.43 -2.68 -2.23
CA THR A 2 -26.52 -2.06 -1.26
C THR A 2 -26.65 -2.76 0.07
N HIS A 3 -25.53 -3.08 0.71
CA HIS A 3 -25.49 -3.70 2.04
C HIS A 3 -24.85 -2.76 3.05
N GLN A 4 -25.32 -2.80 4.29
CA GLN A 4 -24.77 -2.01 5.38
C GLN A 4 -23.59 -2.76 6.02
N VAL A 5 -22.44 -2.11 6.13
CA VAL A 5 -21.29 -2.61 6.91
C VAL A 5 -21.23 -1.85 8.23
N THR A 6 -21.09 -2.56 9.34
CA THR A 6 -20.90 -2.00 10.68
C THR A 6 -19.59 -2.49 11.28
N ILE A 7 -18.76 -1.58 11.78
CA ILE A 7 -17.52 -1.93 12.48
C ILE A 7 -17.81 -2.00 13.99
N ARG A 8 -17.86 -3.21 14.55
CA ARG A 8 -18.28 -3.47 15.94
C ARG A 8 -17.53 -2.64 16.98
N ASN A 9 -16.20 -2.60 16.90
CA ASN A 9 -15.35 -1.98 17.91
C ASN A 9 -15.33 -0.45 17.87
N THR A 10 -15.90 0.19 16.85
CA THR A 10 -15.97 1.65 16.73
C THR A 10 -17.39 2.20 16.54
N GLY A 11 -18.35 1.33 16.21
CA GLY A 11 -19.72 1.72 15.89
C GLY A 11 -19.89 2.37 14.51
N HIS A 12 -18.81 2.61 13.76
CA HIS A 12 -18.89 3.20 12.42
C HIS A 12 -19.70 2.34 11.46
N ARG A 13 -20.46 3.01 10.59
CA ARG A 13 -21.35 2.40 9.61
C ARG A 13 -21.13 3.03 8.25
N PHE A 14 -21.05 2.22 7.20
CA PHE A 14 -20.92 2.68 5.83
C PHE A 14 -21.62 1.73 4.83
N PRO A 15 -22.18 2.27 3.73
CA PRO A 15 -22.81 1.45 2.71
C PRO A 15 -21.75 0.77 1.83
N ALA A 16 -22.00 -0.47 1.45
CA ALA A 16 -21.24 -1.19 0.43
C ALA A 16 -22.12 -1.43 -0.79
N GLN A 17 -21.73 -0.82 -1.92
CA GLN A 17 -22.38 -1.03 -3.21
C GLN A 17 -22.11 -2.45 -3.72
N ASP A 18 -23.01 -2.96 -4.55
CA ASP A 18 -22.86 -4.27 -5.15
C ASP A 18 -21.49 -4.45 -5.83
N GLY A 19 -20.88 -5.60 -5.65
CA GLY A 19 -19.57 -5.91 -6.21
C GLY A 19 -18.37 -5.18 -5.57
N SER A 20 -18.58 -4.19 -4.69
CA SER A 20 -17.52 -3.49 -3.96
C SER A 20 -17.01 -4.31 -2.78
N THR A 21 -15.72 -4.18 -2.49
CA THR A 21 -15.12 -4.85 -1.32
C THR A 21 -15.31 -4.02 -0.07
N ILE A 22 -15.32 -4.68 1.09
CA ILE A 22 -15.45 -4.01 2.39
C ILE A 22 -14.40 -2.90 2.56
N LEU A 23 -13.16 -3.15 2.15
CA LEU A 23 -12.10 -2.14 2.21
C LEU A 23 -12.40 -0.94 1.31
N GLN A 24 -12.83 -1.16 0.06
CA GLN A 24 -13.11 -0.07 -0.86
C GLN A 24 -14.26 0.78 -0.31
N SER A 25 -15.34 0.15 0.14
CA SER A 25 -16.50 0.84 0.71
C SER A 25 -16.15 1.62 1.99
N ALA A 26 -15.23 1.10 2.82
CA ALA A 26 -14.74 1.86 3.97
C ALA A 26 -13.98 3.12 3.52
N LEU A 27 -13.07 2.99 2.55
CA LEU A 27 -12.29 4.12 2.02
C LEU A 27 -13.19 5.19 1.38
N ASP A 28 -14.20 4.77 0.62
CA ASP A 28 -15.18 5.67 -0.01
C ASP A 28 -15.99 6.44 1.04
N ALA A 29 -16.23 5.82 2.20
CA ALA A 29 -16.88 6.45 3.35
C ALA A 29 -15.92 7.25 4.25
N GLY A 30 -14.67 7.47 3.82
CA GLY A 30 -13.66 8.20 4.57
C GLY A 30 -13.11 7.45 5.78
N LEU A 31 -13.26 6.13 5.82
CA LEU A 31 -12.73 5.24 6.85
C LEU A 31 -11.56 4.42 6.32
N VAL A 32 -10.45 4.47 7.04
CA VAL A 32 -9.22 3.75 6.70
C VAL A 32 -9.12 2.54 7.61
N LEU A 33 -9.42 1.37 7.03
CA LEU A 33 -9.06 0.07 7.60
C LEU A 33 -7.57 -0.22 7.30
N PRO A 34 -6.93 -1.20 7.97
CA PRO A 34 -5.57 -1.58 7.64
C PRO A 34 -5.52 -2.29 6.28
N TYR A 35 -4.57 -1.95 5.42
CA TYR A 35 -4.34 -2.61 4.13
C TYR A 35 -2.94 -2.36 3.57
N GLY A 36 -2.58 -3.16 2.56
CA GLY A 36 -1.30 -3.13 1.84
C GLY A 36 -1.50 -3.41 0.35
N CYS A 37 -1.43 -4.67 -0.08
CA CYS A 37 -1.46 -5.06 -1.51
C CYS A 37 -2.79 -4.85 -2.26
N ARG A 38 -3.92 -4.87 -1.56
CA ARG A 38 -5.30 -4.92 -2.10
C ARG A 38 -5.65 -6.09 -3.03
N ASP A 39 -4.77 -7.05 -3.27
CA ASP A 39 -4.97 -8.20 -4.16
C ASP A 39 -5.14 -9.55 -3.43
N GLY A 40 -5.22 -9.53 -2.10
CA GLY A 40 -5.37 -10.73 -1.27
C GLY A 40 -4.06 -11.47 -0.97
N ALA A 41 -2.88 -10.87 -1.22
CA ALA A 41 -1.59 -11.52 -0.98
C ALA A 41 -0.92 -11.21 0.37
N CYS A 42 -1.08 -10.00 0.93
CA CYS A 42 -0.27 -9.56 2.08
C CYS A 42 -0.88 -9.83 3.47
N GLY A 43 -2.18 -10.10 3.57
CA GLY A 43 -2.87 -10.30 4.85
C GLY A 43 -3.11 -9.04 5.70
N SER A 44 -2.57 -7.87 5.35
CA SER A 44 -2.68 -6.64 6.17
C SER A 44 -4.11 -6.15 6.44
N CYS A 45 -5.06 -6.54 5.59
CA CYS A 45 -6.49 -6.21 5.72
C CYS A 45 -7.33 -7.31 6.38
N LYS A 46 -6.67 -8.30 6.99
CA LYS A 46 -7.35 -9.36 7.73
C LYS A 46 -8.10 -8.75 8.91
N GLY A 47 -9.37 -9.11 9.02
CA GLY A 47 -10.23 -8.81 10.16
C GLY A 47 -11.29 -9.90 10.29
N LYS A 48 -12.20 -9.74 11.26
CA LYS A 48 -13.18 -10.78 11.61
C LYS A 48 -14.57 -10.38 11.11
N LEU A 49 -15.24 -11.30 10.44
CA LEU A 49 -16.69 -11.28 10.23
C LEU A 49 -17.36 -11.74 11.52
N VAL A 50 -18.12 -10.84 12.13
CA VAL A 50 -18.87 -11.09 13.37
C VAL A 50 -20.27 -11.59 13.06
N ASP A 51 -20.92 -11.00 12.07
CA ASP A 51 -22.26 -11.36 11.64
C ASP A 51 -22.49 -11.04 10.15
N GLY A 52 -23.42 -11.76 9.52
CA GLY A 52 -23.76 -11.65 8.10
C GLY A 52 -22.97 -12.58 7.18
N ARG A 53 -23.05 -12.34 5.87
CA ARG A 53 -22.45 -13.17 4.83
C ARG A 53 -21.59 -12.35 3.87
N ILE A 54 -20.48 -12.93 3.45
CA ILE A 54 -19.54 -12.34 2.49
C ILE A 54 -19.14 -13.36 1.43
N GLY A 55 -18.84 -12.87 0.23
CA GLY A 55 -18.03 -13.59 -0.75
C GLY A 55 -16.55 -13.28 -0.49
N TYR A 56 -15.72 -14.30 -0.30
CA TYR A 56 -14.31 -14.13 0.09
C TYR A 56 -13.38 -13.62 -1.02
N GLY A 57 -13.84 -13.65 -2.28
CA GLY A 57 -13.02 -13.24 -3.43
C GLY A 57 -11.81 -14.15 -3.66
N ARG A 58 -10.78 -13.62 -4.34
CA ARG A 58 -9.54 -14.34 -4.62
C ARG A 58 -8.47 -13.94 -3.61
N TYR A 59 -7.80 -14.91 -3.00
CA TYR A 59 -6.73 -14.66 -2.03
C TYR A 59 -5.69 -15.77 -2.04
N SER A 60 -4.56 -15.53 -1.37
CA SER A 60 -3.54 -16.55 -1.11
C SER A 60 -3.82 -17.27 0.21
N GLU A 61 -3.67 -18.59 0.25
CA GLU A 61 -3.72 -19.40 1.48
C GLU A 61 -2.68 -18.95 2.53
N LYS A 62 -1.58 -18.31 2.11
CA LYS A 62 -0.61 -17.70 3.03
C LYS A 62 -1.16 -16.47 3.75
N ALA A 63 -2.11 -15.77 3.12
CA ALA A 63 -2.70 -14.55 3.65
C ALA A 63 -3.95 -14.82 4.49
N LEU A 64 -4.73 -15.85 4.14
CA LEU A 64 -5.91 -16.31 4.87
C LEU A 64 -6.02 -17.83 4.74
N THR A 65 -5.85 -18.55 5.84
CA THR A 65 -5.93 -20.03 5.83
C THR A 65 -7.38 -20.51 5.93
N ALA A 66 -7.62 -21.77 5.56
CA ALA A 66 -8.91 -22.43 5.80
C ALA A 66 -9.37 -22.36 7.27
N GLN A 67 -8.45 -22.59 8.22
CA GLN A 67 -8.76 -22.52 9.66
C GLN A 67 -9.16 -21.11 10.10
N GLU A 68 -8.44 -20.08 9.63
CA GLU A 68 -8.79 -18.69 9.93
C GLU A 68 -10.16 -18.33 9.34
N ARG A 69 -10.47 -18.82 8.14
CA ARG A 69 -11.78 -18.63 7.52
C ARG A 69 -12.91 -19.28 8.33
N GLU A 70 -12.70 -20.49 8.83
CA GLU A 70 -13.66 -21.17 9.72
C GLU A 70 -13.87 -20.41 11.04
N GLN A 71 -12.83 -19.73 11.52
CA GLN A 71 -12.90 -18.83 12.68
C GLN A 71 -13.54 -17.46 12.37
N GLY A 72 -14.00 -17.24 11.13
CA GLY A 72 -14.65 -16.03 10.68
C GLY A 72 -13.70 -14.93 10.22
N TYR A 73 -12.42 -15.19 9.99
CA TYR A 73 -11.52 -14.18 9.42
C TYR A 73 -11.72 -14.02 7.92
N ALA A 74 -11.58 -12.78 7.44
CA ALA A 74 -11.66 -12.44 6.03
C ALA A 74 -10.62 -11.37 5.67
N LEU A 75 -10.21 -11.34 4.40
CA LEU A 75 -9.41 -10.25 3.84
C LEU A 75 -10.35 -9.16 3.30
N PHE A 76 -10.50 -8.05 4.01
CA PHE A 76 -11.47 -7.01 3.63
C PHE A 76 -11.20 -6.36 2.26
N CYS A 77 -9.97 -6.47 1.73
CA CYS A 77 -9.67 -6.01 0.37
C CYS A 77 -10.25 -6.90 -0.73
N GLN A 78 -10.73 -8.11 -0.40
CA GLN A 78 -11.31 -9.07 -1.34
C GLN A 78 -12.74 -9.47 -0.95
N ALA A 79 -13.07 -9.36 0.34
CA ALA A 79 -14.40 -9.67 0.86
C ALA A 79 -15.46 -8.70 0.32
N LYS A 80 -16.52 -9.26 -0.28
CA LYS A 80 -17.70 -8.53 -0.77
C LYS A 80 -18.93 -8.90 0.07
N PRO A 81 -19.66 -7.95 0.66
CA PRO A 81 -20.87 -8.27 1.41
C PRO A 81 -21.95 -8.91 0.52
N LEU A 82 -22.61 -9.95 1.03
CA LEU A 82 -23.78 -10.62 0.44
C LEU A 82 -25.07 -10.43 1.27
N SER A 83 -24.92 -9.74 2.40
CA SER A 83 -25.97 -9.26 3.30
C SER A 83 -25.42 -8.03 4.03
N ASP A 84 -26.21 -7.42 4.90
CA ASP A 84 -25.65 -6.55 5.94
C ASP A 84 -24.66 -7.36 6.79
N VAL A 85 -23.56 -6.73 7.17
CA VAL A 85 -22.45 -7.39 7.87
C VAL A 85 -21.95 -6.57 9.04
N VAL A 86 -21.56 -7.28 10.10
CA VAL A 86 -20.82 -6.72 11.23
C VAL A 86 -19.41 -7.26 11.17
N ILE A 87 -18.43 -6.38 11.20
CA ILE A 87 -17.01 -6.73 11.15
C ILE A 87 -16.25 -6.19 12.36
N GLU A 88 -15.10 -6.77 12.64
CA GLU A 88 -14.10 -6.23 13.54
C GLU A 88 -12.78 -6.02 12.80
N ALA A 89 -12.24 -4.81 12.94
CA ALA A 89 -10.95 -4.42 12.39
C ALA A 89 -10.03 -3.98 13.52
N ARG A 90 -8.76 -4.41 13.48
CA ARG A 90 -7.76 -4.09 14.52
C ARG A 90 -7.56 -2.58 14.77
N GLU A 91 -7.81 -1.77 13.75
CA GLU A 91 -7.64 -0.33 13.79
C GLU A 91 -8.59 0.29 12.77
N VAL A 92 -9.19 1.43 13.11
CA VAL A 92 -9.99 2.24 12.18
C VAL A 92 -9.54 3.67 12.35
N ARG A 93 -9.14 4.30 11.25
CA ARG A 93 -8.82 5.72 11.23
C ARG A 93 -9.82 6.44 10.35
N LYS A 94 -10.07 7.73 10.62
CA LYS A 94 -10.66 8.60 9.61
C LYS A 94 -9.58 8.90 8.57
N ALA A 95 -9.96 8.98 7.29
CA ALA A 95 -9.08 9.51 6.27
C ALA A 95 -8.64 10.91 6.72
N GLY A 96 -7.33 11.10 6.92
CA GLY A 96 -6.77 12.42 7.21
C GLY A 96 -6.85 13.32 5.99
N ASP A 97 -6.23 14.50 6.06
CA ASP A 97 -6.26 15.50 4.97
C ASP A 97 -5.51 15.07 3.68
N ILE A 98 -4.84 13.91 3.70
CA ILE A 98 -4.11 13.38 2.55
C ILE A 98 -5.11 12.73 1.58
N GLN A 99 -5.35 13.43 0.47
CA GLN A 99 -6.25 12.96 -0.59
C GLN A 99 -5.56 11.99 -1.55
N VAL A 100 -6.29 10.94 -1.93
CA VAL A 100 -5.90 10.05 -3.03
C VAL A 100 -6.18 10.76 -4.36
N ARG A 101 -5.15 10.87 -5.21
CA ARG A 101 -5.21 11.58 -6.49
C ARG A 101 -4.64 10.71 -7.60
N LYS A 102 -5.19 10.85 -8.80
CA LYS A 102 -4.60 10.33 -10.04
C LYS A 102 -3.73 11.40 -10.65
N LEU A 103 -2.44 11.15 -10.78
CA LEU A 103 -1.47 12.13 -11.28
C LEU A 103 -0.64 11.54 -12.42
N PRO A 104 -0.33 12.34 -13.46
CA PRO A 104 0.75 12.00 -14.37
C PRO A 104 2.09 12.27 -13.70
N ALA A 105 3.11 11.50 -14.07
CA ALA A 105 4.49 11.79 -13.71
C ALA A 105 5.43 11.43 -14.85
N ARG A 106 6.49 12.21 -14.98
CA ARG A 106 7.55 11.98 -15.95
C ARG A 106 8.67 11.20 -15.31
N VAL A 107 9.14 10.13 -15.95
CA VAL A 107 10.36 9.43 -15.57
C VAL A 107 11.51 10.42 -15.76
N GLN A 108 12.06 10.94 -14.67
CA GLN A 108 13.17 11.89 -14.73
C GLN A 108 14.50 11.17 -14.86
N LYS A 109 14.69 10.10 -14.08
CA LYS A 109 15.96 9.39 -13.96
C LYS A 109 15.69 7.92 -13.68
N LEU A 110 16.54 7.06 -14.24
CA LEU A 110 16.58 5.62 -13.97
C LEU A 110 17.99 5.27 -13.49
N GLU A 111 18.09 4.60 -12.36
CA GLU A 111 19.37 4.19 -11.78
C GLU A 111 19.35 2.71 -11.45
N ARG A 112 20.24 1.95 -12.09
CA ARG A 112 20.34 0.51 -11.87
C ARG A 112 21.14 0.25 -10.59
N ALA A 113 20.43 -0.02 -9.50
CA ALA A 113 21.02 -0.32 -8.20
C ALA A 113 21.54 -1.76 -8.08
N ALA A 114 20.97 -2.70 -8.84
CA ALA A 114 21.46 -4.07 -8.97
C ALA A 114 20.99 -4.69 -10.31
N ASP A 115 21.43 -5.92 -10.61
CA ASP A 115 21.00 -6.65 -11.83
C ASP A 115 19.47 -6.73 -11.95
N ASP A 116 18.77 -6.92 -10.83
CA ASP A 116 17.31 -7.03 -10.75
C ASP A 116 16.66 -5.87 -9.95
N ALA A 117 17.36 -4.76 -9.70
CA ALA A 117 16.81 -3.61 -8.99
C ALA A 117 17.07 -2.28 -9.71
N MET A 118 16.00 -1.53 -9.96
CA MET A 118 16.01 -0.20 -10.58
C MET A 118 15.42 0.82 -9.61
N ILE A 119 16.08 1.95 -9.44
CA ILE A 119 15.53 3.13 -8.78
C ILE A 119 14.95 4.02 -9.87
N VAL A 120 13.65 4.31 -9.77
CA VAL A 120 12.91 5.16 -10.70
C VAL A 120 12.58 6.46 -10.01
N TYR A 121 12.98 7.58 -10.59
CA TYR A 121 12.68 8.92 -10.10
C TYR A 121 11.57 9.52 -10.96
N LEU A 122 10.43 9.83 -10.35
CA LEU A 122 9.26 10.38 -11.02
C LEU A 122 9.11 11.86 -10.67
N LYS A 123 9.09 12.73 -11.69
CA LYS A 123 8.83 14.16 -11.52
C LYS A 123 7.37 14.46 -11.81
N LEU A 124 6.70 15.10 -10.84
CA LEU A 124 5.34 15.61 -11.00
C LEU A 124 5.34 16.89 -11.86
N PRO A 125 4.19 17.27 -12.45
CA PRO A 125 4.01 18.61 -13.00
C PRO A 125 4.35 19.71 -11.98
N ALA A 126 4.81 20.86 -12.43
CA ALA A 126 5.32 21.92 -11.55
C ALA A 126 4.31 22.46 -10.53
N ASN A 127 3.01 22.39 -10.85
CA ASN A 127 1.90 22.80 -10.00
C ASN A 127 1.33 21.66 -9.15
N GLU A 128 1.95 20.48 -9.19
CA GLU A 128 1.48 19.30 -8.49
C GLU A 128 2.44 18.88 -7.39
N ARG A 129 1.87 18.59 -6.22
CA ARG A 129 2.56 17.94 -5.11
C ARG A 129 1.75 16.76 -4.63
N LEU A 130 2.44 15.67 -4.29
CA LEU A 130 1.85 14.51 -3.67
C LEU A 130 2.11 14.59 -2.17
N MET A 131 1.06 14.82 -1.38
CA MET A 131 1.12 14.66 0.07
C MET A 131 1.04 13.17 0.40
N PHE A 132 1.89 12.66 1.29
CA PHE A 132 1.86 11.26 1.74
C PHE A 132 2.57 11.07 3.08
N LEU A 133 2.30 9.94 3.73
CA LEU A 133 3.04 9.48 4.91
C LEU A 133 4.18 8.52 4.49
N PRO A 134 5.36 8.62 5.13
CA PRO A 134 6.47 7.72 4.82
C PRO A 134 6.07 6.26 5.00
N GLY A 135 6.38 5.43 4.01
CA GLY A 135 6.00 4.01 3.95
C GLY A 135 4.74 3.71 3.13
N GLN A 136 3.98 4.74 2.74
CA GLN A 136 2.88 4.59 1.78
C GLN A 136 3.36 4.24 0.37
N TYR A 137 2.42 3.88 -0.50
CA TYR A 137 2.66 3.45 -1.87
C TYR A 137 1.74 4.14 -2.87
N ILE A 138 2.10 4.06 -4.15
CA ILE A 138 1.25 4.45 -5.28
C ILE A 138 0.96 3.24 -6.16
N ASP A 139 -0.17 3.25 -6.86
CA ASP A 139 -0.46 2.31 -7.93
C ASP A 139 -0.08 2.92 -9.26
N ILE A 140 0.86 2.30 -9.97
CA ILE A 140 1.10 2.60 -11.39
C ILE A 140 -0.05 2.02 -12.22
N LEU A 141 -0.66 2.87 -13.05
CA LEU A 141 -1.78 2.52 -13.91
C LEU A 141 -1.26 2.06 -15.28
N LEU A 142 -1.50 0.80 -15.63
CA LEU A 142 -1.05 0.22 -16.89
C LEU A 142 -2.10 0.39 -18.00
N LYS A 143 -1.66 0.29 -19.25
CA LYS A 143 -2.52 0.47 -20.44
C LYS A 143 -3.65 -0.57 -20.54
N ASP A 144 -3.43 -1.77 -19.99
CA ASP A 144 -4.41 -2.85 -19.92
C ASP A 144 -5.45 -2.65 -18.80
N GLY A 145 -5.42 -1.51 -18.10
CA GLY A 145 -6.28 -1.20 -16.97
C GLY A 145 -5.83 -1.84 -15.64
N THR A 146 -4.81 -2.70 -15.65
CA THR A 146 -4.28 -3.30 -14.43
C THR A 146 -3.41 -2.31 -13.67
N ARG A 147 -3.17 -2.61 -12.39
CA ARG A 147 -2.44 -1.74 -11.46
C ARG A 147 -1.26 -2.49 -10.87
N ARG A 148 -0.17 -1.79 -10.59
CA ARG A 148 0.98 -2.34 -9.84
C ARG A 148 1.40 -1.37 -8.75
N SER A 149 1.41 -1.86 -7.52
CA SER A 149 1.72 -1.06 -6.34
C SER A 149 3.23 -0.98 -6.12
N PHE A 150 3.74 0.23 -5.90
CA PHE A 150 5.13 0.50 -5.53
C PHE A 150 5.18 1.51 -4.38
N SER A 151 5.85 1.14 -3.30
CA SER A 151 6.11 2.03 -2.17
C SER A 151 6.99 3.20 -2.61
N MET A 152 6.65 4.41 -2.13
CA MET A 152 7.57 5.54 -2.25
C MET A 152 8.78 5.28 -1.35
N ALA A 153 9.98 5.52 -1.89
CA ALA A 153 11.25 5.24 -1.27
C ALA A 153 11.90 6.45 -0.60
N ASN A 154 11.37 7.65 -0.85
CA ASN A 154 11.78 8.89 -0.22
C ASN A 154 10.76 9.38 0.81
N ALA A 155 11.24 10.10 1.82
CA ALA A 155 10.39 10.81 2.78
C ALA A 155 9.69 12.02 2.14
N PRO A 156 8.49 12.41 2.60
CA PRO A 156 7.68 13.47 1.99
C PRO A 156 8.28 14.88 2.04
N HIS A 157 9.36 15.10 2.80
CA HIS A 157 10.05 16.39 2.84
C HIS A 157 11.08 16.56 1.70
N ASP A 158 11.48 15.46 1.05
CA ASP A 158 12.26 15.47 -0.18
C ASP A 158 11.28 15.26 -1.34
N ASP A 159 10.64 16.34 -1.78
CA ASP A 159 9.50 16.31 -2.69
C ASP A 159 9.86 16.64 -4.15
N GLU A 160 11.16 16.74 -4.48
CA GLU A 160 11.59 16.99 -5.86
C GLU A 160 11.18 15.84 -6.81
N TYR A 161 11.22 14.61 -6.28
CA TYR A 161 10.86 13.38 -6.98
C TYR A 161 10.04 12.44 -6.09
N VAL A 162 9.18 11.64 -6.71
CA VAL A 162 8.72 10.39 -6.11
C VAL A 162 9.67 9.28 -6.53
N GLN A 163 10.38 8.68 -5.58
CA GLN A 163 11.34 7.62 -5.80
C GLN A 163 10.68 6.24 -5.62
N LEU A 164 10.90 5.31 -6.54
CA LEU A 164 10.44 3.93 -6.44
C LEU A 164 11.61 2.97 -6.56
N HIS A 165 11.67 1.92 -5.72
CA HIS A 165 12.60 0.81 -5.93
C HIS A 165 11.86 -0.37 -6.57
N VAL A 166 12.18 -0.65 -7.83
CA VAL A 166 11.49 -1.63 -8.66
C VAL A 166 12.37 -2.85 -8.83
N ARG A 167 11.86 -4.02 -8.38
CA ARG A 167 12.51 -5.30 -8.65
C ARG A 167 12.07 -5.83 -10.00
N HIS A 168 12.99 -6.37 -10.79
CA HIS A 168 12.67 -7.06 -12.03
C HIS A 168 11.98 -8.39 -11.72
N VAL A 169 10.74 -8.52 -12.21
CA VAL A 169 10.02 -9.81 -12.28
C VAL A 169 9.96 -10.19 -13.77
N PRO A 170 10.65 -11.26 -14.20
CA PRO A 170 10.62 -11.73 -15.59
C PRO A 170 9.18 -12.05 -16.04
N GLY A 171 8.78 -11.54 -17.20
CA GLY A 171 7.41 -11.66 -17.72
C GLY A 171 6.42 -10.68 -17.07
N GLY A 172 6.87 -9.82 -16.16
CA GLY A 172 6.04 -8.84 -15.48
C GLY A 172 5.70 -7.66 -16.38
N ALA A 173 4.40 -7.41 -16.59
CA ALA A 173 3.88 -6.37 -17.49
C ALA A 173 4.52 -4.98 -17.30
N PHE A 174 4.77 -4.56 -16.07
CA PHE A 174 5.43 -3.27 -15.78
C PHE A 174 6.94 -3.40 -15.62
N THR A 175 7.42 -4.42 -14.91
CA THR A 175 8.83 -4.53 -14.53
C THR A 175 9.72 -4.89 -15.73
N ASP A 176 9.22 -5.64 -16.71
CA ASP A 176 9.93 -5.84 -17.98
C ASP A 176 10.09 -4.53 -18.75
N HIS A 177 9.04 -3.70 -18.78
CA HIS A 177 9.10 -2.38 -19.42
C HIS A 177 10.15 -1.49 -18.74
N VAL A 178 10.15 -1.39 -17.40
CA VAL A 178 11.14 -0.63 -16.63
C VAL A 178 12.58 -1.03 -16.97
N PHE A 179 12.85 -2.32 -17.17
CA PHE A 179 14.21 -2.82 -17.36
C PHE A 179 14.67 -2.88 -18.83
N ARG A 180 13.75 -2.84 -19.80
CA ARG A 180 14.06 -3.04 -21.21
C ARG A 180 13.81 -1.82 -22.09
N THR A 181 12.68 -1.15 -21.90
CA THR A 181 12.18 -0.17 -22.88
C THR A 181 11.83 1.18 -22.30
N MET A 182 11.70 1.32 -20.97
CA MET A 182 11.47 2.59 -20.31
C MET A 182 12.66 3.53 -20.47
N LYS A 183 12.38 4.80 -20.75
CA LYS A 183 13.38 5.86 -20.92
C LYS A 183 13.03 7.07 -20.07
N GLU A 184 14.04 7.90 -19.83
CA GLU A 184 13.79 9.24 -19.32
C GLU A 184 12.85 10.00 -20.26
N ARG A 185 12.00 10.84 -19.66
CA ARG A 185 10.89 11.58 -20.29
C ARG A 185 9.63 10.75 -20.60
N ASP A 186 9.64 9.43 -20.41
CA ASP A 186 8.42 8.64 -20.47
C ASP A 186 7.40 9.14 -19.43
N ILE A 187 6.11 9.08 -19.79
CA ILE A 187 5.02 9.51 -18.91
C ILE A 187 4.31 8.28 -18.35
N LEU A 188 4.24 8.22 -17.03
CA LEU A 188 3.44 7.27 -16.28
C LEU A 188 2.23 7.98 -15.68
N ARG A 189 1.17 7.22 -15.42
CA ARG A 189 0.06 7.65 -14.56
C ARG A 189 0.05 6.78 -13.32
N PHE A 190 -0.18 7.40 -12.18
CA PHE A 190 -0.35 6.68 -10.94
C PHE A 190 -1.56 7.20 -10.15
N GLU A 191 -1.99 6.41 -9.18
CA GLU A 191 -2.99 6.78 -8.20
C GLU A 191 -2.44 6.56 -6.79
N GLY A 192 -2.68 7.50 -5.88
CA GLY A 192 -2.23 7.39 -4.49
C GLY A 192 -2.25 8.73 -3.73
N PRO A 193 -1.74 8.74 -2.49
CA PRO A 193 -1.04 7.64 -1.83
C PRO A 193 -2.00 6.61 -1.22
N PHE A 194 -1.49 5.42 -0.97
CA PHE A 194 -2.20 4.31 -0.38
C PHE A 194 -1.39 3.65 0.73
N GLY A 195 -2.08 2.86 1.54
CA GLY A 195 -1.46 2.00 2.54
C GLY A 195 -1.44 2.60 3.93
N THR A 196 -1.27 1.70 4.90
CA THR A 196 -1.31 2.00 6.34
C THR A 196 0.01 1.68 7.05
N PHE A 197 1.05 1.37 6.27
CA PHE A 197 2.40 1.15 6.75
C PHE A 197 3.12 2.48 6.89
N PHE A 198 3.09 3.05 8.09
CA PHE A 198 3.80 4.27 8.44
C PHE A 198 4.16 4.26 9.94
N LEU A 199 5.13 5.07 10.35
CA LEU A 199 5.58 5.12 11.75
C LEU A 199 4.43 5.57 12.67
N ARG A 200 4.28 4.90 13.81
CA ARG A 200 3.39 5.33 14.90
C ARG A 200 4.17 6.27 15.81
N ASP A 201 3.85 7.55 15.75
CA ASP A 201 4.53 8.62 16.50
C ASP A 201 4.16 8.57 18.00
N GLU A 202 3.05 7.92 18.37
CA GLU A 202 2.54 7.85 19.74
C GLU A 202 3.28 6.83 20.62
N SER A 203 4.17 6.03 20.03
CA SER A 203 4.93 5.00 20.74
C SER A 203 6.39 5.43 20.94
N ASP A 204 6.92 5.16 22.12
CA ASP A 204 8.31 5.36 22.54
C ASP A 204 9.19 4.10 22.39
N LYS A 205 8.57 2.94 22.09
CA LYS A 205 9.25 1.64 22.01
C LYS A 205 10.31 1.59 20.90
N PRO A 206 11.38 0.78 21.03
CA PRO A 206 12.36 0.58 19.96
C PRO A 206 11.73 0.14 18.63
N ILE A 207 12.37 0.50 17.51
CA ILE A 207 11.90 0.19 16.17
C ILE A 207 12.81 -0.88 15.56
N VAL A 208 12.22 -1.98 15.09
CA VAL A 208 12.89 -3.02 14.32
C VAL A 208 12.35 -3.00 12.90
N LEU A 209 13.21 -2.75 11.93
CA LEU A 209 12.90 -2.69 10.51
C LEU A 209 13.49 -3.91 9.82
N VAL A 210 12.66 -4.68 9.13
CA VAL A 210 13.09 -5.87 8.40
C VAL A 210 12.69 -5.73 6.93
N ALA A 211 13.67 -5.77 6.05
CA ALA A 211 13.51 -5.60 4.62
C ALA A 211 14.14 -6.77 3.86
N SER A 212 13.59 -7.07 2.68
CA SER A 212 14.24 -7.94 1.70
C SER A 212 14.21 -7.31 0.32
N GLY A 213 15.37 -7.21 -0.36
CA GLY A 213 15.47 -6.60 -1.69
C GLY A 213 14.84 -5.21 -1.74
N THR A 214 13.96 -4.97 -2.71
CA THR A 214 13.24 -3.68 -2.86
C THR A 214 12.17 -3.42 -1.80
N GLY A 215 11.88 -4.39 -0.92
CA GLY A 215 11.12 -4.14 0.31
C GLY A 215 11.76 -3.10 1.24
N PHE A 216 13.00 -2.70 0.96
CA PHE A 216 13.67 -1.56 1.59
C PHE A 216 13.05 -0.20 1.24
N ALA A 217 12.38 -0.03 0.09
CA ALA A 217 11.79 1.26 -0.33
C ALA A 217 10.97 1.95 0.77
N PRO A 218 9.87 1.38 1.28
CA PRO A 218 9.07 2.05 2.30
C PRO A 218 9.85 2.25 3.62
N ILE A 219 10.82 1.37 3.92
CA ILE A 219 11.66 1.47 5.10
C ILE A 219 12.65 2.63 5.01
N LYS A 220 13.21 2.88 3.82
CA LYS A 220 14.05 4.05 3.54
C LYS A 220 13.28 5.34 3.83
N ALA A 221 12.07 5.47 3.29
CA ALA A 221 11.21 6.62 3.56
C ALA A 221 10.92 6.83 5.06
N LEU A 222 10.71 5.74 5.81
CA LEU A 222 10.54 5.80 7.27
C LEU A 222 11.79 6.29 7.98
N ILE A 223 12.97 5.76 7.63
CA ILE A 223 14.25 6.13 8.24
C ILE A 223 14.55 7.62 7.97
N GLU A 224 14.41 8.07 6.72
CA GLU A 224 14.62 9.47 6.34
C GLU A 224 13.68 10.42 7.08
N ALA A 225 12.40 10.06 7.19
CA ALA A 225 11.43 10.85 7.94
C ALA A 225 11.75 10.86 9.45
N ALA A 226 12.19 9.73 10.01
CA ALA A 226 12.59 9.62 11.41
C ALA A 226 13.81 10.50 11.72
N PHE A 227 14.82 10.49 10.85
CA PHE A 227 15.98 11.38 10.98
C PHE A 227 15.59 12.84 10.87
N LYS A 228 14.75 13.22 9.90
CA LYS A 228 14.28 14.60 9.76
C LYS A 228 13.51 15.09 10.99
N LYS A 229 12.70 14.23 11.61
CA LYS A 229 11.94 14.53 12.83
C LYS A 229 12.80 14.51 14.11
N GLY A 230 14.03 13.99 14.06
CA GLY A 230 14.86 13.80 15.25
C GLY A 230 14.34 12.72 16.20
N VAL A 231 13.77 11.63 15.65
CA VAL A 231 13.27 10.51 16.46
C VAL A 231 14.43 9.89 17.26
N ALA A 232 14.33 9.95 18.60
CA ALA A 232 15.36 9.43 19.52
C ALA A 232 15.22 7.93 19.85
N ARG A 233 14.17 7.27 19.35
CA ARG A 233 13.91 5.85 19.60
C ARG A 233 15.02 5.00 18.97
N PRO A 234 15.56 3.97 19.64
CA PRO A 234 16.52 3.07 19.01
C PRO A 234 15.93 2.41 17.76
N MET A 235 16.62 2.51 16.63
CA MET A 235 16.22 1.91 15.35
C MET A 235 17.24 0.87 14.90
N ARG A 236 16.79 -0.34 14.56
CA ARG A 236 17.63 -1.40 13.97
C ARG A 236 17.08 -1.83 12.63
N LEU A 237 17.92 -1.80 11.60
CA LEU A 237 17.59 -2.28 10.25
C LEU A 237 18.26 -3.62 9.98
N TYR A 238 17.46 -4.60 9.58
CA TYR A 238 17.89 -5.85 8.98
C TYR A 238 17.46 -5.83 7.52
N TRP A 239 18.42 -5.79 6.60
CA TRP A 239 18.15 -5.77 5.17
C TRP A 239 18.82 -6.96 4.47
N GLY A 240 17.99 -7.92 4.04
CA GLY A 240 18.43 -9.11 3.33
C GLY A 240 18.42 -8.92 1.81
N ALA A 241 19.50 -9.35 1.16
CA ALA A 241 19.58 -9.53 -0.29
C ALA A 241 20.19 -10.90 -0.62
N ARG A 242 19.99 -11.40 -1.84
CA ARG A 242 20.51 -12.73 -2.24
C ARG A 242 22.04 -12.78 -2.23
N ARG A 243 22.69 -11.67 -2.61
CA ARG A 243 24.15 -11.53 -2.70
C ARG A 243 24.52 -10.07 -2.44
N PRO A 244 25.67 -9.79 -1.81
CA PRO A 244 26.23 -8.44 -1.79
C PRO A 244 26.65 -8.06 -3.21
N LYS A 245 26.11 -6.94 -3.71
CA LYS A 245 26.50 -6.30 -4.96
C LYS A 245 26.45 -4.79 -4.76
#